data_AF-X0VKV0-F1
#
_entry.id   AF-X0VKV0-F1
#
_cell.length_a   1.000
_cell.length_b   1.000
_cell.length_c   1.000
_cell.angle_alpha   90.00
_cell.angle_beta   90.00
_cell.angle_gamma   90.00
#
_symmetry.space_group_name_H-M   'P 1'
#
loop_
_entity.id
_entity.type
_entity.pdbx_description
1 polymer ?
#
loop_
_entity_poly.entity_id
_entity_poly.type
_entity_poly.pdbx_seq_one_letter_code
_entity_poly.pdbx_strand_id
1 'polypeptide(L)'
;MIDLKNNAQLFDEMWGHDSTLRDAYANFNNWLEVEEPARLRKKQTEAERLFRLSGITFNVYGKDEKENENERLIPFDIIPRIISAREWSRLSTG
;
A
#
# COMPACT_ATOMS: atom_id res chain seq x y z
N MET A 1 7.70 1.65 -19.53
CA MET A 1 6.58 2.61 -19.47
C MET A 1 5.31 1.80 -19.61
N ILE A 2 4.54 1.65 -18.53
CA ILE A 2 3.27 0.92 -18.55
C ILE A 2 2.25 1.80 -19.30
N ASP A 3 1.61 1.22 -20.31
CA ASP A 3 0.62 1.88 -21.15
C ASP A 3 -0.70 2.05 -20.37
N LEU A 4 -1.08 3.30 -20.08
CA LEU A 4 -2.30 3.68 -19.36
C LEU A 4 -3.52 3.84 -20.29
N LYS A 5 -3.42 3.51 -21.58
CA LYS A 5 -4.45 3.86 -22.58
C LYS A 5 -5.58 2.84 -22.75
N ASN A 6 -6.02 2.17 -21.69
CA ASN A 6 -7.29 1.44 -21.72
C ASN A 6 -8.01 1.41 -20.36
N ASN A 7 -8.19 2.60 -19.77
CA ASN A 7 -8.65 2.80 -18.39
C ASN A 7 -10.16 3.06 -18.28
N ALA A 8 -10.99 2.30 -19.01
CA ALA A 8 -12.44 2.40 -18.86
C ALA A 8 -12.85 1.76 -17.51
N GLN A 9 -12.98 2.61 -16.48
CA GLN A 9 -13.63 2.38 -15.17
C GLN A 9 -13.03 1.33 -14.22
N LEU A 10 -11.71 1.30 -14.02
CA LEU A 10 -11.17 0.63 -12.82
C LEU A 10 -11.66 1.36 -11.56
N PHE A 11 -12.02 0.59 -10.53
CA PHE A 11 -12.39 1.15 -9.23
C PHE A 11 -11.13 1.59 -8.49
N ASP A 12 -11.06 2.86 -8.13
CA ASP A 12 -10.04 3.39 -7.22
C ASP A 12 -10.57 3.42 -5.78
N GLU A 13 -9.77 2.95 -4.82
CA GLU A 13 -10.21 2.87 -3.42
C GLU A 13 -10.48 4.24 -2.79
N MET A 14 -9.80 5.28 -3.26
CA MET A 14 -9.95 6.65 -2.77
C MET A 14 -10.97 7.43 -3.60
N TRP A 15 -10.94 7.27 -4.93
CA TRP A 15 -11.67 8.08 -5.90
C TRP A 15 -12.87 7.38 -6.57
N GLY A 16 -13.15 6.13 -6.22
CA GLY A 16 -14.27 5.37 -6.78
C GLY A 16 -14.15 5.13 -8.29
N HIS A 17 -15.28 5.08 -8.99
CA HIS A 17 -15.35 4.91 -10.45
C HIS A 17 -15.41 6.22 -11.22
N ASP A 18 -15.78 7.31 -10.55
CA ASP A 18 -16.16 8.60 -11.13
C ASP A 18 -15.23 9.74 -10.68
N SER A 19 -14.08 9.40 -10.09
CA SER A 19 -13.15 10.34 -9.49
C SER A 19 -13.70 11.12 -8.29
N THR A 20 -14.81 10.66 -7.70
CA THR A 20 -15.38 11.26 -6.49
C THR A 20 -14.70 10.70 -5.25
N LEU A 21 -14.19 11.58 -4.38
CA LEU A 21 -13.56 11.19 -3.12
C LEU A 21 -14.56 10.41 -2.26
N ARG A 22 -14.17 9.21 -1.85
CA ARG A 22 -14.98 8.36 -0.98
C ARG A 22 -14.88 8.83 0.47
N ASP A 23 -16.01 8.83 1.19
CA ASP A 23 -16.10 9.27 2.58
C ASP A 23 -15.10 8.57 3.52
N ALA A 24 -14.86 7.27 3.29
CA ALA A 24 -13.89 6.49 4.07
C ALA A 24 -12.46 7.08 4.01
N TYR A 25 -12.13 7.74 2.90
CA TYR A 25 -10.84 8.36 2.66
C TYR A 25 -10.80 9.85 2.98
N ALA A 26 -11.93 10.51 3.28
CA ALA A 26 -11.99 11.97 3.43
C ALA A 26 -10.98 12.52 4.46
N ASN A 27 -10.93 11.91 5.65
CA ASN A 27 -9.99 12.32 6.69
C ASN A 27 -8.52 12.06 6.29
N PHE A 28 -8.27 10.95 5.60
CA PHE A 28 -6.93 10.62 5.12
C PHE A 28 -6.48 11.57 4.00
N ASN A 29 -7.37 11.91 3.05
CA ASN A 29 -7.10 12.88 2.00
C ASN A 29 -6.72 14.24 2.59
N ASN A 30 -7.53 14.75 3.52
CA ASN A 30 -7.27 16.05 4.15
C ASN A 30 -5.91 16.09 4.84
N TRP A 31 -5.51 14.99 5.49
CA TRP A 31 -4.17 14.88 6.06
C TRP A 31 -3.09 14.78 4.99
N LEU A 32 -3.32 13.99 3.93
CA LEU A 32 -2.36 13.76 2.85
C LEU A 32 -2.07 15.05 2.08
N GLU A 33 -3.09 15.89 1.84
CA GLU A 33 -2.96 17.17 1.13
C GLU A 33 -2.04 18.18 1.84
N VAL A 34 -1.97 18.12 3.18
CA VAL A 34 -1.13 19.02 4.00
C VAL A 34 0.17 18.37 4.47
N GLU A 35 0.41 17.11 4.11
CA GLU A 35 1.59 16.37 4.56
C GLU A 35 2.81 16.63 3.65
N GLU A 36 3.99 16.60 4.26
CA GLU A 36 5.24 16.84 3.56
C GLU A 36 5.77 15.54 2.90
N PRO A 37 6.08 15.52 1.59
CA PRO A 37 6.60 14.33 0.92
C PRO A 37 7.88 13.77 1.57
N ALA A 38 8.70 14.63 2.18
CA ALA A 38 9.89 14.20 2.91
C ALA A 38 9.55 13.40 4.17
N ARG A 39 8.45 13.73 4.87
CA ARG A 39 7.99 12.99 6.05
C ARG A 39 7.41 11.63 5.67
N LEU A 40 6.71 11.55 4.54
CA LEU A 40 6.23 10.28 3.98
C LEU A 40 7.39 9.33 3.67
N ARG A 41 8.41 9.81 2.96
CA ARG A 41 9.64 9.01 2.69
C ARG A 41 10.33 8.54 3.97
N LYS A 42 10.41 9.41 4.98
CA LYS A 42 10.98 9.04 6.29
C LYS A 42 10.18 7.91 6.95
N LYS A 43 8.85 7.99 6.96
CA LYS A 43 7.98 6.93 7.49
C LYS A 43 8.17 5.61 6.74
N GLN A 44 8.34 5.65 5.42
CA GLN A 44 8.61 4.46 4.62
C GLN A 44 9.94 3.79 5.04
N THR A 45 11.03 4.56 5.10
CA THR A 45 12.33 4.02 5.55
C THR A 45 12.28 3.47 6.97
N GLU A 46 11.53 4.13 7.86
CA GLU A 46 11.33 3.67 9.24
C GLU A 46 10.57 2.35 9.29
N ALA A 47 9.48 2.21 8.52
CA ALA A 47 8.73 0.96 8.41
C ALA A 47 9.60 -0.18 7.86
N GLU A 48 10.38 0.06 6.79
CA GLU A 48 11.31 -0.94 6.26
C GLU A 48 12.37 -1.36 7.29
N ARG A 49 12.84 -0.44 8.13
CA ARG A 49 13.77 -0.76 9.22
C ARG A 49 13.10 -1.63 10.28
N LEU A 50 11.84 -1.34 10.62
CA LEU A 50 11.07 -2.16 11.56
C LEU A 50 10.89 -3.58 11.04
N PHE A 51 10.54 -3.77 9.76
CA PHE A 51 10.42 -5.10 9.17
C PHE A 51 11.73 -5.90 9.21
N ARG A 52 12.88 -5.25 8.94
CA ARG A 52 14.20 -5.87 9.09
C ARG A 52 14.47 -6.34 10.52
N LEU A 53 14.17 -5.49 11.50
CA LEU A 53 14.44 -5.79 12.91
C LEU A 53 13.49 -6.84 13.49
N SER A 54 12.25 -6.89 13.02
CA SER A 54 11.25 -7.88 13.47
C SER A 54 11.34 -9.22 12.75
N GLY A 55 12.26 -9.39 11.79
CA GLY A 55 12.40 -10.61 11.00
C GLY A 55 11.22 -10.87 10.06
N ILE A 56 10.50 -9.83 9.64
CA ILE A 56 9.42 -9.97 8.65
C ILE A 56 10.06 -9.97 7.26
N THR A 57 10.46 -11.16 6.81
CA THR A 57 11.09 -11.41 5.51
C THR A 57 10.33 -12.51 4.77
N PHE A 58 10.55 -12.64 3.46
CA PHE A 58 10.07 -13.78 2.68
C PHE A 58 11.24 -14.46 1.97
N ASN A 59 11.16 -15.79 1.90
CA ASN A 59 12.16 -16.58 1.19
C ASN A 59 11.96 -16.46 -0.31
N VAL A 60 13.05 -16.18 -1.03
CA VAL A 60 13.06 -16.18 -2.48
C VAL A 60 13.84 -17.41 -2.94
N TYR A 61 13.14 -18.37 -3.55
CA TYR A 61 13.76 -19.50 -4.23
C TYR A 61 13.64 -19.29 -5.74
N GLY A 62 14.75 -19.11 -6.45
CA GLY A 62 14.71 -18.80 -7.88
C GLY A 62 16.07 -18.71 -8.59
N LYS A 63 16.52 -19.86 -9.11
CA LYS A 63 17.41 -20.17 -10.26
C LYS A 63 18.78 -19.51 -10.46
N ASP A 64 19.09 -18.36 -9.88
CA ASP A 64 20.42 -17.72 -9.96
C ASP A 64 20.98 -17.48 -8.56
N GLU A 65 21.04 -18.57 -7.79
CA GLU A 65 21.49 -18.58 -6.40
C GLU A 65 22.97 -18.21 -6.30
N LYS A 66 23.23 -16.92 -6.08
CA LYS A 66 24.33 -16.55 -5.19
C LYS A 66 23.88 -17.00 -3.80
N GLU A 67 24.52 -18.03 -3.29
CA GLU A 67 24.19 -18.84 -2.09
C GLU A 67 24.04 -18.08 -0.75
N ASN A 68 23.84 -16.75 -0.72
CA ASN A 68 23.81 -15.95 0.51
C ASN A 68 22.70 -14.88 0.57
N GLU A 69 21.75 -14.84 -0.37
CA GLU A 69 20.71 -13.79 -0.46
C GLU A 69 19.28 -14.36 -0.54
N ASN A 70 18.98 -15.37 0.28
CA ASN A 70 17.70 -16.10 0.23
C ASN A 70 16.52 -15.37 0.91
N GLU A 71 16.74 -14.22 1.53
CA GLU A 71 15.72 -13.45 2.24
C GLU A 71 15.58 -12.05 1.65
N ARG A 72 14.36 -11.68 1.28
CA ARG A 72 14.01 -10.31 0.87
C ARG A 72 12.97 -9.71 1.81
N LEU A 73 13.01 -8.38 1.93
CA LEU A 73 12.00 -7.63 2.68
C LEU A 73 10.71 -7.56 1.91
N ILE A 74 9.60 -7.76 2.62
CA ILE A 74 8.27 -7.54 2.09
C ILE A 74 8.16 -6.05 1.69
N PRO A 75 7.75 -5.73 0.44
CA PRO A 75 7.50 -4.35 0.07
C PRO A 75 6.33 -3.80 0.90
N PHE A 76 6.54 -2.64 1.50
CA PHE A 76 5.54 -1.98 2.33
C PHE A 76 5.08 -0.68 1.71
N ASP A 77 3.76 -0.48 1.66
CA ASP A 77 3.12 0.77 1.28
C ASP A 77 2.66 1.53 2.53
N ILE A 78 2.97 2.82 2.59
CA ILE A 78 2.56 3.71 3.67
C ILE A 78 1.15 4.27 3.47
N ILE A 79 0.59 4.14 2.26
CA ILE A 79 -0.77 4.53 1.94
C ILE A 79 -1.71 3.39 2.34
N PRO A 80 -2.59 3.60 3.34
CA PRO A 80 -3.45 2.54 3.83
C PRO A 80 -4.55 2.23 2.82
N ARG A 81 -4.93 0.95 2.76
CA ARG A 81 -6.22 0.55 2.21
C ARG A 81 -7.29 0.67 3.29
N ILE A 82 -8.12 1.71 3.21
CA ILE A 82 -9.14 1.99 4.21
C ILE A 82 -10.42 1.24 3.85
N ILE A 83 -10.90 0.42 4.79
CA ILE A 83 -12.18 -0.30 4.68
C ILE A 83 -13.12 0.32 5.72
N SER A 84 -14.25 0.85 5.28
CA SER A 84 -15.25 1.41 6.21
C SER A 84 -15.88 0.33 7.08
N ALA A 85 -16.44 0.72 8.22
CA ALA A 85 -17.14 -0.21 9.11
C ALA A 85 -18.28 -0.97 8.41
N ARG A 86 -19.00 -0.30 7.50
CA ARG A 86 -20.07 -0.91 6.70
C ARG A 86 -19.54 -1.96 5.74
N GLU A 87 -18.44 -1.68 5.05
CA GLU A 87 -17.80 -2.64 4.15
C GLU A 87 -17.25 -3.84 4.91
N TRP A 88 -16.54 -3.60 6.00
CA TRP A 88 -15.98 -4.65 6.84
C TRP A 88 -17.08 -5.54 7.43
N SER A 89 -18.20 -4.97 7.89
CA SER A 89 -19.33 -5.73 8.40
C SER A 89 -19.91 -6.70 7.37
N ARG A 90 -19.81 -6.40 6.08
CA ARG A 90 -20.24 -7.30 5.01
C ARG A 90 -19.13 -8.29 4.62
N LEU A 91 -17.88 -7.86 4.54
CA LEU A 91 -16.75 -8.71 4.14
C LEU A 91 -16.42 -9.78 5.19
N SER A 92 -16.56 -9.44 6.47
CA SER A 92 -16.22 -10.35 7.57
C SER A 92 -17.19 -11.53 7.73
N THR A 93 -18.36 -11.50 7.09
CA THR A 93 -19.34 -12.59 7.16
C THR A 93 -19.11 -13.70 6.14
N GLY A 94 -18.17 -13.52 5.19
CA GLY A 94 -17.87 -14.47 4.11
C GLY A 94 -18.67 -14.22 2.84
#